data_AF-A0A535E044-F1
#
_entry.id   AF-A0A535E044-F1
#
_cell.length_a   1.000
_cell.length_b   1.000
_cell.length_c   1.000
_cell.angle_alpha   90.00
_cell.angle_beta   90.00
_cell.angle_gamma   90.00
#
_symmetry.space_group_name_H-M   'P 1'
#
loop_
_entity.id
_entity.type
_entity.pdbx_description
1 polymer ?
#
loop_
_entity_poly.entity_id
_entity_poly.type
_entity_poly.pdbx_seq_one_letter_code
_entity_poly.pdbx_strand_id
1 'polypeptide(L)'
;SEADQLVIKLDPSTGVRLRLDAHRADAPNPESVHLDMEFAEQGGEAPTPYEVLLLAAMRGDSTSFSRQDGVEESWRVLQPLLDSPPPVHAYAPGTWGPQSAATLTSGHGGWHGPWLPETTR
;
A
#
# COMPACT_ATOMS: atom_id res chain seq x y z
N SER A 1 13.13 -17.79 8.20
CA SER A 1 12.69 -17.20 6.93
C SER A 1 11.64 -16.16 7.24
N GLU A 2 11.63 -15.06 6.49
CA GLU A 2 10.50 -14.13 6.52
C GLU A 2 9.33 -14.78 5.76
N ALA A 3 8.09 -14.39 6.04
CA ALA A 3 6.96 -14.90 5.27
C ALA A 3 6.99 -14.34 3.84
N ASP A 4 6.45 -15.12 2.90
CA ASP A 4 6.21 -14.67 1.52
C ASP A 4 5.28 -13.44 1.53
N GLN A 5 5.51 -12.51 0.60
CA GLN A 5 4.78 -11.24 0.54
C GLN A 5 4.19 -10.99 -0.84
N LEU A 6 2.92 -10.58 -0.87
CA LEU A 6 2.27 -9.97 -2.02
C LEU A 6 2.17 -8.46 -1.78
N VAL A 7 2.91 -7.68 -2.57
CA VAL A 7 2.93 -6.21 -2.48
C VAL A 7 2.21 -5.64 -3.69
N ILE A 8 1.17 -4.84 -3.45
CA ILE A 8 0.43 -4.11 -4.48
C ILE A 8 0.81 -2.64 -4.37
N LYS A 9 1.54 -2.13 -5.37
CA LYS A 9 1.91 -0.72 -5.47
C LYS A 9 0.83 0.00 -6.27
N LEU A 10 0.29 1.08 -5.72
CA LEU A 10 -0.81 1.82 -6.33
C LEU A 10 -0.33 3.07 -7.09
N ASP A 11 0.63 3.80 -6.50
CA ASP A 11 1.17 5.08 -6.98
C ASP A 11 2.65 5.18 -6.55
N PRO A 12 3.56 5.85 -7.32
CA PRO A 12 3.36 6.59 -8.57
C PRO A 12 3.29 5.72 -9.84
N SER A 13 3.69 4.45 -9.75
CA SER A 13 3.42 3.46 -10.79
C SER A 13 2.64 2.30 -10.18
N THR A 14 1.67 1.77 -10.92
CA THR A 14 0.91 0.61 -10.45
C THR A 14 1.65 -0.67 -10.80
N GLY A 15 1.74 -1.60 -9.84
CA GLY A 15 2.37 -2.89 -10.08
C GLY A 15 2.16 -3.87 -8.95
N VAL A 16 2.63 -5.09 -9.17
CA VAL A 16 2.60 -6.17 -8.19
C VAL A 16 4.00 -6.78 -8.02
N ARG A 17 4.40 -7.01 -6.77
CA ARG A 17 5.61 -7.76 -6.41
C ARG A 17 5.24 -8.98 -5.57
N LEU A 18 5.76 -10.15 -5.96
CA LEU A 18 5.76 -11.34 -5.11
C LEU A 18 7.18 -11.57 -4.59
N ARG A 19 7.35 -11.60 -3.27
CA ARG A 19 8.63 -11.98 -2.62
C ARG A 19 8.49 -13.35 -1.99
N LEU A 20 9.40 -14.24 -2.36
CA LEU A 20 9.42 -15.63 -1.91
C LEU A 20 10.85 -16.15 -1.75
N ASP A 21 11.03 -17.18 -0.93
CA ASP A 21 12.31 -17.88 -0.79
C ASP A 21 12.46 -18.94 -1.89
N ALA A 22 13.47 -18.81 -2.74
CA ALA A 22 13.77 -19.76 -3.80
C ALA A 22 15.08 -20.53 -3.51
N HIS A 23 15.03 -21.86 -3.66
CA HIS A 23 16.23 -22.68 -3.66
C HIS A 23 16.90 -22.63 -5.03
N ARG A 24 18.13 -22.12 -5.07
CA ARG A 24 18.96 -22.16 -6.26
C ARG A 24 19.93 -23.33 -6.20
N ALA A 25 20.21 -23.95 -7.34
CA ALA A 25 21.10 -25.11 -7.43
C ALA A 25 22.55 -24.80 -7.02
N ASP A 26 22.95 -23.52 -7.07
CA ASP A 26 24.28 -23.01 -6.75
C ASP A 26 24.41 -22.47 -5.32
N ALA A 27 23.33 -22.48 -4.52
CA ALA A 27 23.33 -21.96 -3.16
C ALA A 27 22.85 -23.02 -2.13
N PRO A 28 23.53 -23.16 -0.98
CA PRO A 28 23.15 -24.15 0.03
C PRO A 28 21.87 -23.79 0.80
N ASN A 29 21.45 -22.51 0.79
CA ASN A 29 20.28 -22.01 1.50
C ASN A 29 19.31 -21.34 0.51
N PRO A 30 17.99 -21.32 0.81
CA PRO A 30 17.05 -20.50 0.05
C PRO A 30 17.45 -19.02 0.08
N GLU A 31 17.30 -18.34 -1.04
CA GLU A 31 17.49 -16.89 -1.17
C GLU A 31 16.17 -16.22 -1.50
N SER A 32 15.92 -15.04 -0.91
CA SER A 32 14.76 -14.23 -1.23
C SER A 32 14.85 -13.71 -2.67
N VAL A 33 13.83 -14.01 -3.48
CA VAL A 33 13.69 -13.52 -4.85
C VAL A 33 12.45 -12.64 -4.99
N HIS A 34 12.50 -11.68 -5.92
CA HIS A 34 11.38 -10.80 -6.25
C HIS A 34 10.89 -11.12 -7.66
N LEU A 35 9.58 -11.28 -7.82
CA LEU A 35 8.91 -11.28 -9.12
C LEU A 35 8.10 -10.00 -9.24
N ASP A 36 8.57 -9.08 -10.08
CA ASP A 36 8.00 -7.74 -10.23
C ASP A 36 7.28 -7.60 -11.57
N MET A 37 6.11 -6.97 -11.55
CA MET A 37 5.33 -6.60 -12.74
C MET A 37 4.85 -5.17 -12.60
N GLU A 38 5.28 -4.27 -13.49
CA GLU A 38 4.75 -2.91 -13.59
C GLU A 38 3.74 -2.80 -14.72
N PHE A 39 2.56 -2.23 -14.46
CA PHE A 39 1.47 -2.19 -15.43
C PHE A 39 1.70 -1.17 -16.54
N ALA A 40 2.44 -0.10 -16.26
CA ALA A 40 2.80 0.92 -17.25
C ALA A 40 3.60 0.33 -18.42
N GLU A 41 4.45 -0.67 -18.17
CA GLU A 41 5.24 -1.36 -19.20
C GLU A 41 4.38 -2.25 -20.10
N GLN A 42 3.15 -2.57 -19.70
CA GLN A 42 2.24 -3.48 -20.41
C GLN A 42 1.03 -2.77 -21.05
N GLY A 43 0.68 -1.55 -20.61
CA GLY A 43 -0.65 -0.98 -20.82
C GLY A 43 -0.75 0.44 -21.40
N GLY A 44 0.37 1.12 -21.70
CA GLY A 44 0.32 2.54 -22.09
C GLY A 44 -0.10 3.46 -20.93
N GLU A 45 -0.36 4.74 -21.23
CA GLU A 45 -0.75 5.72 -20.21
C GLU A 45 -2.16 5.40 -19.66
N ALA A 46 -2.25 5.17 -18.35
CA ALA A 46 -3.51 4.90 -17.68
C ALA A 46 -4.36 6.18 -17.59
N PRO A 47 -5.70 6.10 -17.71
CA PRO A 47 -6.56 7.25 -17.50
C PRO A 47 -6.37 7.79 -16.08
N THR A 48 -6.41 9.11 -15.94
CA THR A 48 -6.31 9.76 -14.64
C THR A 48 -7.50 9.38 -13.76
N PRO A 49 -7.38 9.43 -12.41
CA PRO A 49 -8.48 9.10 -11.51
C PRO A 49 -9.78 9.88 -11.81
N TYR A 50 -9.68 11.14 -12.23
CA TYR A 50 -10.84 11.96 -12.57
C TYR A 50 -11.51 11.56 -13.90
N GLU A 51 -10.74 11.15 -14.91
CA GLU A 51 -11.31 10.63 -16.16
C GLU A 51 -12.07 9.33 -15.92
N VAL A 52 -11.52 8.44 -15.10
CA VAL A 52 -12.18 7.19 -14.69
C VAL A 52 -13.50 7.48 -13.97
N LEU A 53 -13.50 8.36 -12.98
CA LEU A 53 -14.70 8.70 -12.21
C LEU A 53 -15.77 9.40 -13.06
N LEU A 54 -15.36 10.33 -13.94
CA LEU A 54 -16.30 11.04 -14.81
C LEU A 54 -16.96 10.07 -15.80
N LEU A 55 -16.17 9.18 -16.42
CA LEU A 55 -16.69 8.17 -17.33
C LEU A 55 -17.66 7.21 -16.62
N ALA A 56 -17.32 6.77 -15.40
CA ALA A 56 -18.18 5.92 -14.58
C ALA A 56 -19.53 6.61 -14.29
N ALA A 57 -19.49 7.89 -13.89
CA ALA A 57 -20.70 8.68 -13.66
C ALA A 57 -21.57 8.81 -14.93
N MET A 58 -20.96 9.11 -16.09
CA MET A 58 -21.68 9.21 -17.36
C MET A 58 -22.32 7.88 -17.80
N ARG A 59 -21.73 6.75 -17.40
CA ARG A 59 -22.25 5.40 -17.68
C ARG A 59 -23.25 4.89 -16.63
N GLY A 60 -23.46 5.65 -15.54
CA GLY A 60 -24.26 5.19 -14.41
C GLY A 60 -23.62 4.02 -13.64
N ASP A 61 -22.29 3.85 -13.77
CA ASP A 61 -21.55 2.83 -13.03
C ASP A 61 -21.16 3.37 -11.64
N SER A 62 -21.81 2.82 -10.62
CA SER A 62 -21.60 3.24 -9.23
C SER A 62 -20.45 2.49 -8.53
N THR A 63 -19.77 1.55 -9.18
CA THR A 63 -18.76 0.68 -8.52
C THR A 63 -17.54 1.44 -8.00
N SER A 64 -17.21 2.58 -8.62
CA SER A 64 -16.09 3.45 -8.23
C SER A 64 -16.46 4.50 -7.17
N PHE A 65 -17.71 4.50 -6.69
CA PHE A 65 -18.20 5.47 -5.71
C PHE A 65 -18.53 4.77 -4.39
N SER A 66 -18.19 5.41 -3.28
CA SER A 66 -18.58 4.92 -1.95
C SER A 66 -20.10 4.96 -1.79
N ARG A 67 -20.66 3.85 -1.31
CA ARG A 67 -22.08 3.76 -0.94
C ARG A 67 -22.31 4.47 0.40
N GLN A 68 -23.53 4.99 0.60
CA GLN A 68 -23.88 5.74 1.80
C GLN A 68 -23.64 4.95 3.10
N ASP A 69 -24.03 3.67 3.13
CA ASP A 69 -23.80 2.78 4.27
C ASP A 69 -22.30 2.64 4.61
N GLY A 70 -21.45 2.50 3.60
CA GLY A 70 -19.99 2.49 3.78
C GLY A 70 -19.43 3.80 4.32
N VAL A 71 -19.98 4.95 3.91
CA VAL A 71 -19.60 6.27 4.42
C VAL A 71 -20.01 6.42 5.89
N GLU A 72 -21.24 6.06 6.23
CA GLU A 72 -21.75 6.11 7.61
C GLU A 72 -20.93 5.22 8.56
N GLU A 73 -20.59 4.01 8.13
CA GLU A 73 -19.74 3.11 8.91
C GLU A 73 -18.31 3.63 9.08
N SER A 74 -17.75 4.26 8.04
CA SER A 74 -16.43 4.90 8.13
C SER A 74 -16.44 6.03 9.17
N TRP A 75 -17.48 6.87 9.17
CA TRP A 75 -17.67 7.89 10.19
C TRP A 75 -17.82 7.30 11.59
N ARG A 76 -18.66 6.27 11.75
CA ARG A 76 -18.87 5.58 13.03
C ARG A 76 -17.56 5.03 13.61
N VAL A 77 -16.70 4.45 12.77
CA VAL A 77 -15.40 3.90 13.19
C VAL A 77 -14.42 5.01 13.61
N LEU A 78 -14.38 6.12 12.87
CA LEU A 78 -13.45 7.22 13.13
C LEU A 78 -13.90 8.18 14.23
N GLN A 79 -15.20 8.29 14.50
CA GLN A 79 -15.78 9.28 15.43
C GLN A 79 -15.12 9.30 16.82
N PRO A 80 -14.83 8.16 17.49
CA PRO A 80 -14.20 8.21 18.81
C PRO A 80 -12.82 8.88 18.81
N LEU A 81 -12.06 8.74 17.71
CA LEU A 81 -10.75 9.37 17.55
C LEU A 81 -10.86 10.88 17.25
N LEU A 82 -11.98 11.31 16.64
CA LEU A 82 -12.25 12.72 16.35
C LEU A 82 -12.77 13.46 17.58
N ASP A 83 -13.62 12.82 18.39
CA ASP A 83 -14.18 13.38 19.62
C ASP A 83 -13.14 13.53 20.73
N SER A 84 -12.16 12.62 20.78
CA SER A 84 -11.10 12.61 21.78
C SER A 84 -9.75 12.29 21.13
N PRO A 85 -9.18 13.23 20.36
CA PRO A 85 -7.91 13.01 19.66
C PRO A 85 -6.77 12.74 20.64
N PRO A 86 -5.93 11.71 20.40
CA PRO A 86 -4.80 11.42 21.25
C PRO A 86 -3.71 12.52 21.14
N PRO A 87 -2.77 12.58 22.10
CA PRO A 87 -1.64 13.51 22.02
C PRO A 87 -0.85 13.35 20.72
N VAL A 88 -0.40 14.47 20.16
CA VAL A 88 0.44 14.47 18.97
C VAL A 88 1.84 13.99 19.32
N HIS A 89 2.36 13.03 18.55
CA HIS A 89 3.74 12.55 18.64
C HIS A 89 4.58 13.18 17.54
N ALA A 90 5.52 14.04 17.89
CA ALA A 90 6.45 14.65 16.94
C ALA A 90 7.47 13.63 16.39
N TYR A 91 7.93 13.89 15.17
CA TYR A 91 8.99 13.13 14.51
C TYR A 91 9.79 14.06 13.60
N ALA A 92 11.04 13.69 13.30
CA ALA A 92 11.91 14.52 12.48
C ALA A 92 11.50 14.44 10.99
N PRO A 93 11.59 15.53 10.22
CA PRO A 93 11.38 15.49 8.77
C PRO A 93 12.29 14.45 8.10
N GLY A 94 11.74 13.70 7.14
CA GLY A 94 12.45 12.63 6.43
C GLY A 94 12.49 11.27 7.14
N THR A 95 11.95 11.16 8.37
CA THR A 95 11.77 9.85 9.01
C THR A 95 10.40 9.24 8.69
N TRP A 96 10.25 7.94 8.97
CA TRP A 96 9.00 7.18 8.80
C TRP A 96 7.93 7.47 9.88
N GLY A 97 8.12 8.48 10.73
CA GLY A 97 7.20 8.81 11.82
C GLY A 97 7.79 8.59 13.23
N PRO A 98 6.94 8.67 14.26
CA PRO A 98 7.36 8.53 15.66
C PRO A 98 7.60 7.06 16.05
N GLN A 99 8.40 6.83 17.10
CA GLN A 99 8.70 5.49 17.61
C GLN A 99 7.44 4.69 17.99
N SER A 100 6.39 5.37 18.47
CA SER A 100 5.11 4.75 18.81
C SER A 100 4.45 4.04 17.63
N ALA A 101 4.66 4.51 16.39
CA ALA A 101 4.16 3.86 15.18
C ALA A 101 4.87 2.51 14.92
N ALA A 102 6.17 2.40 15.22
CA ALA A 102 6.91 1.15 15.13
C ALA A 102 6.51 0.17 16.25
N THR A 103 6.27 0.68 17.46
CA THR A 103 5.80 -0.14 18.58
C THR A 103 4.41 -0.73 18.33
N LEU A 104 3.54 -0.01 17.61
CA LEU A 104 2.18 -0.47 17.29
C LEU A 104 2.16 -1.83 16.57
N THR A 105 3.14 -2.08 15.69
CA THR A 105 3.20 -3.29 14.87
C THR A 105 4.27 -4.29 15.32
N SER A 106 4.96 -4.06 16.43
CA SER A 106 6.09 -4.90 16.87
C SER A 106 5.68 -6.35 17.16
N GLY A 107 4.43 -6.58 17.58
CA GLY A 107 3.87 -7.93 17.76
C GLY A 107 3.38 -8.60 16.47
N HIS A 108 3.41 -7.89 15.34
CA HIS A 108 2.85 -8.31 14.05
C HIS A 108 3.88 -8.32 12.91
N GLY A 109 5.18 -8.42 13.24
CA GLY A 109 6.25 -8.44 12.25
C GLY A 109 6.79 -7.06 11.84
N GLY A 110 6.24 -5.98 12.42
CA GLY A 110 6.65 -4.62 12.13
C GLY A 110 6.12 -4.10 10.79
N TRP A 111 6.50 -2.86 10.46
CA TRP A 111 6.24 -2.29 9.14
C TRP A 111 7.27 -2.80 8.13
N HIS A 112 6.81 -3.21 6.96
CA HIS A 112 7.68 -3.51 5.82
C HIS A 112 8.03 -2.23 5.05
N GLY A 113 9.25 -2.18 4.50
CA GLY A 113 9.65 -1.08 3.62
C GLY A 113 8.81 -1.07 2.34
N PRO A 114 8.43 0.11 1.82
CA PRO A 114 7.67 0.18 0.58
C PRO A 114 8.52 -0.27 -0.62
N TRP A 115 7.84 -0.76 -1.65
CA TRP A 115 8.45 -0.98 -2.95
C TRP A 115 8.66 0.36 -3.65
N LEU A 116 9.88 0.89 -3.55
CA LEU A 116 10.29 2.11 -4.23
C LEU A 116 10.88 1.78 -5.62
N PRO A 117 10.68 2.66 -6.62
CA PRO A 117 11.36 2.54 -7.91
C PRO A 117 12.87 2.75 -7.75
N GLU A 118 13.67 2.09 -8.58
CA GLU A 118 15.14 2.07 -8.44
C GLU A 118 15.80 3.47 -8.49
N THR A 119 15.15 4.45 -9.11
CA THR A 119 15.63 5.84 -9.25
C THR A 119 15.58 6.66 -7.95
N THR A 120 14.99 6.15 -6.85
CA THR A 120 14.79 6.92 -5.60
C THR A 120 15.82 6.59 -4.50
N ARG A 121 16.98 6.03 -4.84
CA ARG A 121 18.06 5.75 -3.88
C ARG A 121 19.06 6.87 -3.72
#